data_AF-A0A915NXC4-F1
#
_entry.id   AF-A0A915NXC4-F1
#
_cell.length_a   1.000
_cell.length_b   1.000
_cell.length_c   1.000
_cell.angle_alpha   90.00
_cell.angle_beta   90.00
_cell.angle_gamma   90.00
#
_symmetry.space_group_name_H-M   'P 1'
#
loop_
_entity.id
_entity.type
_entity.pdbx_description
1 polymer ?
#
loop_
_entity_poly.entity_id
_entity_poly.type
_entity_poly.pdbx_seq_one_letter_code
_entity_poly.pdbx_strand_id
1 'polypeptide(L)'
;MYKINQIFIFNIYFLFFVILINNSQQFDEEINEKSLRHLSNRRFKRDFMLAVGNSSDPLPTCFRQCNKEWRQDFEREFAMNVSDFYDFPFHPKVLDYVSFLAYCRLADRQTQCFIERCNDQNADRVFSPSNFLCTFKRQHFLRARPCLEASEPIGFLRCDRSCQPSSTDIEGADKQQRHTELGKVFFETELDAYEKELNKLCSFQKCFAKCHEEIVEQICTPSQATIATELMQTYLKWHSADLLDWHLLTGNERILPQSCALLIQLEQKERQQKSLKLKDLDEINDPILMAMMAAA
;
A
#
# COMPACT_ATOMS: atom_id res chain seq x y z
N MET A 1 -52.06 22.07 -8.55
CA MET A 1 -51.97 20.94 -7.60
C MET A 1 -50.61 20.22 -7.66
N TYR A 2 -49.47 20.93 -7.68
CA TYR A 2 -48.12 20.32 -7.80
C TYR A 2 -47.05 20.91 -6.87
N LYS A 3 -47.44 21.69 -5.84
CA LYS A 3 -46.49 22.35 -4.93
C LYS A 3 -46.28 21.69 -3.56
N ILE A 4 -47.04 20.65 -3.23
CA ILE A 4 -46.98 20.01 -1.90
C ILE A 4 -45.94 18.85 -1.87
N ASN A 5 -45.58 18.26 -3.02
CA ASN A 5 -44.65 17.12 -3.08
C ASN A 5 -43.16 17.49 -2.95
N GLN A 6 -42.73 18.72 -3.24
CA GLN A 6 -41.31 19.08 -3.10
C GLN A 6 -40.89 19.32 -1.64
N ILE A 7 -41.80 19.80 -0.79
CA ILE A 7 -41.50 20.11 0.62
C ILE A 7 -41.35 18.82 1.45
N PHE A 8 -42.12 17.77 1.12
CA PHE A 8 -42.03 16.48 1.79
C PHE A 8 -40.72 15.74 1.46
N ILE A 9 -40.28 15.80 0.21
CA ILE A 9 -39.01 15.19 -0.21
C ILE A 9 -37.83 15.91 0.45
N PHE A 10 -37.84 17.25 0.51
CA PHE A 10 -36.79 18.01 1.17
C PHE A 10 -36.68 17.70 2.68
N ASN A 11 -37.82 17.48 3.36
CA ASN A 11 -37.81 17.14 4.78
C ASN A 11 -37.26 15.73 5.05
N ILE A 12 -37.51 14.76 4.18
CA ILE A 12 -36.97 13.40 4.33
C ILE A 12 -35.44 13.41 4.10
N TYR A 13 -34.95 14.10 3.08
CA TYR A 13 -33.50 14.24 2.87
C TYR A 13 -32.82 15.01 4.00
N PHE A 14 -33.46 16.04 4.56
CA PHE A 14 -32.92 16.77 5.70
C PHE A 14 -32.88 15.92 6.98
N LEU A 15 -33.89 15.08 7.22
CA LEU A 15 -33.90 14.12 8.33
C LEU A 15 -32.83 13.04 8.15
N PHE A 16 -32.60 12.51 6.94
CA PHE A 16 -31.48 11.59 6.67
C PHE A 16 -30.12 12.27 6.85
N PHE A 17 -29.98 13.53 6.43
CA PHE A 17 -28.75 14.30 6.60
C PHE A 17 -28.46 14.60 8.08
N VAL A 18 -29.49 14.92 8.87
CA VAL A 18 -29.37 15.14 10.32
C VAL A 18 -29.11 13.82 11.07
N ILE A 19 -29.68 12.69 10.65
CA ILE A 19 -29.38 11.37 11.23
C ILE A 19 -27.95 10.92 10.90
N LEU A 20 -27.47 11.19 9.67
CA LEU A 20 -26.07 10.93 9.30
C LEU A 20 -25.09 11.83 10.08
N ILE A 21 -25.42 13.11 10.30
CA ILE A 21 -24.61 14.01 11.13
C ILE A 21 -24.66 13.59 12.61
N ASN A 22 -25.82 13.24 13.16
CA ASN A 22 -25.94 12.81 14.55
C ASN A 22 -25.27 11.45 14.82
N ASN A 23 -25.26 10.52 13.85
CA ASN A 23 -24.46 9.29 13.96
C ASN A 23 -22.95 9.54 13.78
N SER A 24 -22.55 10.59 13.06
CA SER A 24 -21.13 11.00 12.99
C SER A 24 -20.64 11.69 14.26
N GLN A 25 -21.53 12.42 14.96
CA GLN A 25 -21.19 13.10 16.22
C GLN A 25 -20.92 12.14 17.39
N GLN A 26 -21.32 10.87 17.30
CA GLN A 26 -20.99 9.87 18.32
C GLN A 26 -19.55 9.31 18.17
N PHE A 27 -18.83 9.71 17.12
CA PHE A 27 -17.41 9.38 16.90
C PHE A 27 -16.44 10.53 17.21
N ASP A 28 -16.95 11.69 17.64
CA ASP A 28 -16.18 12.93 17.82
C ASP A 28 -15.87 13.29 19.29
N GLU A 29 -15.84 12.31 20.20
CA GLU A 29 -15.22 12.52 21.52
C GLU A 29 -13.78 12.00 21.53
N GLU A 30 -12.86 12.96 21.50
CA GLU A 30 -11.47 12.88 21.99
C GLU A 30 -10.37 12.30 21.07
N ILE A 31 -10.30 12.74 19.81
CA ILE A 31 -9.01 12.76 19.09
C ILE A 31 -8.26 14.04 19.48
N ASN A 32 -7.64 14.03 20.65
CA ASN A 32 -6.73 15.09 21.09
C ASN A 32 -5.53 15.15 20.13
N GLU A 33 -5.23 16.33 19.57
CA GLU A 33 -4.12 16.58 18.62
C GLU A 33 -2.74 16.16 19.20
N LYS A 34 -2.62 16.09 20.53
CA LYS A 34 -1.45 15.53 21.24
C LYS A 34 -1.37 13.99 21.17
N SER A 35 -2.49 13.29 21.08
CA SER A 35 -2.57 11.82 20.99
C SER A 35 -2.14 11.32 19.60
N LEU A 36 -2.50 12.05 18.53
CA LEU A 36 -2.02 11.81 17.17
C LEU A 36 -0.49 11.85 17.04
N ARG A 37 0.18 12.80 17.72
CA ARG A 37 1.65 12.87 17.75
C ARG A 37 2.30 11.74 18.54
N HIS A 38 1.64 11.22 19.57
CA HIS A 38 2.16 10.06 20.32
C HIS A 38 1.96 8.73 19.59
N LEU A 39 0.94 8.61 18.74
CA LEU A 39 0.70 7.44 17.89
C LEU A 39 1.63 7.39 16.65
N SER A 40 2.10 8.55 16.17
CA SER A 40 3.08 8.66 15.09
C SER A 40 4.39 7.87 15.35
N ASN A 41 4.76 7.68 16.62
CA ASN A 41 5.97 6.93 17.01
C ASN A 41 5.87 5.40 16.87
N ARG A 42 4.75 4.84 16.42
CA ARG A 42 4.56 3.39 16.33
C ARG A 42 4.44 2.85 14.92
N ARG A 43 4.57 3.68 13.88
CA ARG A 43 4.47 3.16 12.53
C ARG A 43 5.73 2.37 12.15
N PHE A 44 5.54 1.14 11.69
CA PHE A 44 6.66 0.34 11.18
C PHE A 44 7.06 0.86 9.81
N LYS A 45 8.16 1.62 9.76
CA LYS A 45 8.82 2.09 8.55
C LYS A 45 9.33 0.90 7.74
N ARG A 46 8.92 0.73 6.49
CA ARG A 46 9.48 -0.29 5.60
C ARG A 46 9.26 0.07 4.13
N ASP A 47 10.36 0.43 3.50
CA ASP A 47 10.80 0.04 2.17
C ASP A 47 12.32 0.23 2.12
N PHE A 48 13.04 -0.84 1.76
CA PHE A 48 14.49 -1.01 1.86
C PHE A 48 14.92 -2.00 0.77
N MET A 49 16.21 -1.97 0.39
CA MET A 49 16.71 -2.76 -0.73
C MET A 49 17.87 -3.66 -0.31
N LEU A 50 18.05 -4.79 -0.99
CA LEU A 50 19.23 -5.64 -0.85
C LEU A 50 20.10 -5.47 -2.10
N ALA A 51 21.34 -5.01 -1.90
CA ALA A 51 22.31 -4.90 -2.97
C ALA A 51 23.24 -6.12 -2.95
N VAL A 52 23.42 -6.76 -4.11
CA VAL A 52 24.38 -7.86 -4.26
C VAL A 52 25.79 -7.30 -4.13
N GLY A 53 26.60 -7.91 -3.25
CA GLY A 53 27.93 -7.46 -2.90
C GLY A 53 28.08 -6.90 -1.48
N ASN A 54 29.31 -6.52 -1.15
CA ASN A 54 29.72 -6.04 0.16
C ASN A 54 29.59 -4.52 0.31
N SER A 55 29.72 -4.04 1.54
CA SER A 55 29.64 -2.61 1.86
C SER A 55 30.73 -1.73 1.25
N SER A 56 31.83 -2.34 0.78
CA SER A 56 32.94 -1.72 0.04
C SER A 56 32.75 -1.71 -1.47
N ASP A 57 31.76 -2.45 -1.99
CA ASP A 57 31.61 -2.61 -3.42
C ASP A 57 31.05 -1.32 -4.05
N PRO A 58 31.48 -0.95 -5.26
CA PRO A 58 31.08 0.30 -5.90
C PRO A 58 29.56 0.44 -6.06
N LEU A 59 28.88 -0.67 -6.37
CA LEU A 59 27.46 -0.67 -6.68
C LEU A 59 26.57 -0.46 -5.43
N PRO A 60 26.67 -1.26 -4.35
CA PRO A 60 25.96 -0.98 -3.08
C PRO A 60 26.27 0.42 -2.51
N THR A 61 27.52 0.89 -2.67
CA THR A 61 27.91 2.24 -2.24
C THR A 61 27.20 3.32 -3.05
N CYS A 62 27.07 3.12 -4.37
CA CYS A 62 26.34 4.04 -5.25
C CYS A 62 24.87 4.15 -4.85
N PHE A 63 24.18 3.02 -4.67
CA PHE A 63 22.77 3.02 -4.25
C PHE A 63 22.57 3.76 -2.92
N ARG A 64 23.46 3.54 -1.95
CA ARG A 64 23.41 4.22 -0.66
C ARG A 64 23.56 5.74 -0.80
N GLN A 65 24.44 6.19 -1.70
CA GLN A 65 24.65 7.60 -1.96
C GLN A 65 23.42 8.24 -2.64
N CYS A 66 22.84 7.58 -3.64
CA CYS A 66 21.58 8.03 -4.27
C CYS A 66 20.43 8.11 -3.24
N ASN A 67 20.28 7.11 -2.36
CA ASN A 67 19.28 7.13 -1.30
C ASN A 67 19.52 8.24 -0.27
N LYS A 68 20.79 8.53 0.04
CA LYS A 68 21.17 9.63 0.95
C LYS A 68 20.80 10.99 0.35
N GLU A 69 21.08 11.20 -0.94
CA GLU A 69 20.71 12.44 -1.65
C GLU A 69 19.20 12.61 -1.71
N TRP A 70 18.47 11.55 -2.09
CA TRP A 70 17.01 11.54 -2.09
C TRP A 70 16.44 11.87 -0.71
N ARG A 71 16.98 11.26 0.36
CA ARG A 71 16.56 11.55 1.74
C ARG A 71 16.70 13.03 2.09
N GLN A 72 17.85 13.64 1.78
CA GLN A 72 18.09 15.05 2.08
C GLN A 72 17.13 15.97 1.32
N ASP A 73 16.86 15.66 0.05
CA ASP A 73 15.92 16.44 -0.76
C ASP A 73 14.48 16.24 -0.28
N PHE A 74 14.10 15.02 0.10
CA PHE A 74 12.80 14.71 0.68
C PHE A 74 12.57 15.49 1.98
N GLU A 75 13.51 15.42 2.92
CA GLU A 75 13.38 16.07 4.23
C GLU A 75 13.22 17.59 4.09
N ARG A 76 13.93 18.17 3.11
CA ARG A 76 13.84 19.59 2.76
C ARG A 76 12.52 19.96 2.10
N GLU A 77 12.08 19.19 1.11
CA GLU A 77 10.88 19.47 0.31
C GLU A 77 9.60 19.36 1.16
N PHE A 78 9.53 18.34 2.03
CA PHE A 78 8.33 18.06 2.82
C PHE A 78 8.38 18.64 4.24
N ALA A 79 9.52 19.24 4.63
CA ALA A 79 9.78 19.73 5.98
C ALA A 79 9.44 18.69 7.06
N MET A 80 9.77 17.42 6.80
CA MET A 80 9.54 16.29 7.69
C MET A 80 10.73 15.34 7.65
N ASN A 81 10.99 14.60 8.73
CA ASN A 81 12.02 13.58 8.68
C ASN A 81 11.54 12.39 7.84
N VAL A 82 12.45 11.77 7.07
CA VAL A 82 12.13 10.50 6.36
C VAL A 82 11.75 9.41 7.35
N SER A 83 12.17 9.52 8.63
CA SER A 83 11.72 8.62 9.69
C SER A 83 10.22 8.61 9.91
N ASP A 84 9.53 9.70 9.58
CA ASP A 84 8.12 9.88 9.85
C ASP A 84 7.28 9.50 8.62
N PHE A 85 7.96 9.28 7.48
CA PHE A 85 7.36 8.90 6.22
C PHE A 85 7.23 7.37 6.07
N TYR A 86 6.25 6.96 5.26
CA TYR A 86 6.00 5.58 4.90
C TYR A 86 5.38 5.52 3.50
N ASP A 87 5.81 4.56 2.69
CA ASP A 87 5.24 4.38 1.37
C ASP A 87 3.91 3.61 1.42
N PHE A 88 3.79 2.62 2.30
CA PHE A 88 2.56 1.84 2.49
C PHE A 88 1.88 2.17 3.84
N PRO A 89 0.54 2.38 3.87
CA PRO A 89 -0.46 2.31 2.80
C PRO A 89 -0.72 3.69 2.20
N PHE A 90 0.36 4.41 1.85
CA PHE A 90 0.40 5.79 1.35
C PHE A 90 0.28 6.86 2.44
N HIS A 91 1.37 7.58 2.70
CA HIS A 91 1.40 8.69 3.65
C HIS A 91 0.44 9.81 3.24
N PRO A 92 -0.24 10.52 4.18
CA PRO A 92 -1.07 11.69 3.89
C PRO A 92 -0.41 12.72 2.98
N LYS A 93 0.91 12.89 3.12
CA LYS A 93 1.73 13.73 2.22
C LYS A 93 1.70 13.28 0.76
N VAL A 94 1.61 11.99 0.47
CA VAL A 94 1.44 11.49 -0.90
C VAL A 94 -0.03 11.55 -1.34
N LEU A 95 -0.97 11.59 -0.40
CA LEU A 95 -2.41 11.70 -0.69
C LEU A 95 -2.82 13.13 -1.08
N ASP A 96 -2.10 14.17 -0.62
CA ASP A 96 -2.26 15.53 -1.14
C ASP A 96 -1.69 15.64 -2.58
N TYR A 97 -2.41 16.30 -3.49
CA TYR A 97 -2.05 16.33 -4.91
C TYR A 97 -0.76 17.11 -5.18
N VAL A 98 -0.59 18.26 -4.52
CA VAL A 98 0.60 19.10 -4.75
C VAL A 98 1.84 18.37 -4.23
N SER A 99 1.71 17.82 -3.03
CA SER A 99 2.75 17.02 -2.37
C SER A 99 3.05 15.71 -3.14
N PHE A 100 2.05 15.08 -3.74
CA PHE A 100 2.21 13.93 -4.65
C PHE A 100 3.10 14.26 -5.86
N LEU A 101 2.87 15.41 -6.51
CA LEU A 101 3.71 15.82 -7.64
C LEU A 101 5.16 16.04 -7.22
N ALA A 102 5.38 16.63 -6.04
CA ALA A 102 6.71 16.79 -5.47
C ALA A 102 7.37 15.44 -5.17
N TYR A 103 6.64 14.50 -4.57
CA TYR A 103 7.10 13.13 -4.30
C TYR A 103 7.54 12.44 -5.60
N CYS A 104 6.73 12.51 -6.65
CA CYS A 104 7.09 11.91 -7.94
C CYS A 104 8.31 12.55 -8.59
N ARG A 105 8.47 13.87 -8.50
CA ARG A 105 9.67 14.54 -9.01
C ARG A 105 10.93 14.07 -8.27
N LEU A 106 10.86 13.87 -6.96
CA LEU A 106 11.98 13.37 -6.17
C LEU A 106 12.28 11.90 -6.48
N ALA A 107 11.23 11.08 -6.64
CA ALA A 107 11.36 9.70 -7.07
C ALA A 107 12.03 9.58 -8.44
N ASP A 108 11.60 10.38 -9.42
CA ASP A 108 12.19 10.38 -10.76
C ASP A 108 13.69 10.69 -10.70
N ARG A 109 14.10 11.67 -9.87
CA ARG A 109 15.53 11.98 -9.67
C ARG A 109 16.30 10.84 -9.04
N GLN A 110 15.71 10.13 -8.08
CA GLN A 110 16.33 8.97 -7.45
C GLN A 110 16.52 7.84 -8.47
N THR A 111 15.49 7.54 -9.26
CA THR A 111 15.55 6.54 -10.33
C THR A 111 16.61 6.91 -11.37
N GLN A 112 16.70 8.18 -11.77
CA GLN A 112 17.77 8.63 -12.67
C GLN A 112 19.16 8.50 -12.05
N CYS A 113 19.32 8.75 -10.75
CA CYS A 113 20.57 8.51 -10.04
C CYS A 113 21.00 7.03 -10.16
N PHE A 114 20.07 6.09 -9.99
CA PHE A 114 20.35 4.66 -10.14
C PHE A 114 20.76 4.29 -11.57
N ILE A 115 20.07 4.82 -12.58
CA ILE A 115 20.37 4.57 -14.00
C ILE A 115 21.74 5.15 -14.39
N GLU A 116 21.94 6.43 -14.14
CA GLU A 116 23.07 7.19 -14.66
C GLU A 116 24.36 6.93 -13.87
N ARG A 117 24.26 6.79 -12.54
CA ARG A 117 25.44 6.67 -11.66
C ARG A 117 25.71 5.25 -11.21
N CYS A 118 24.67 4.46 -10.98
CA CYS A 118 24.81 3.06 -10.53
C CYS A 118 24.73 2.05 -11.67
N ASN A 119 24.49 2.52 -12.90
CA ASN A 119 24.35 1.69 -14.10
C ASN A 119 23.22 0.64 -14.00
N ASP A 120 22.18 0.93 -13.22
CA ASP A 120 20.98 0.11 -13.13
C ASP A 120 19.98 0.52 -14.20
N GLN A 121 20.16 -0.02 -15.41
CA GLN A 121 19.32 0.29 -16.57
C GLN A 121 17.87 -0.22 -16.46
N ASN A 122 17.54 -0.96 -15.39
CA ASN A 122 16.19 -1.46 -15.15
C ASN A 122 15.46 -0.70 -14.03
N ALA A 123 16.11 0.30 -13.39
CA ALA A 123 15.55 0.98 -12.23
C ALA A 123 14.19 1.65 -12.48
N ASP A 124 13.85 2.00 -13.73
CA ASP A 124 12.55 2.57 -14.13
C ASP A 124 11.48 1.51 -14.45
N ARG A 125 11.86 0.24 -14.52
CA ARG A 125 11.01 -0.90 -14.90
C ARG A 125 10.74 -1.88 -13.77
N VAL A 126 11.56 -1.86 -12.74
CA VAL A 126 11.37 -2.69 -11.53
C VAL A 126 10.37 -2.05 -10.58
N PHE A 127 9.77 -2.88 -9.73
CA PHE A 127 8.88 -2.36 -8.72
C PHE A 127 9.66 -1.53 -7.71
N SER A 128 9.15 -0.33 -7.48
CA SER A 128 9.39 0.43 -6.26
C SER A 128 8.06 1.09 -5.90
N PRO A 129 7.83 1.43 -4.63
CA PRO A 129 6.60 2.12 -4.23
C PRO A 129 6.39 3.41 -5.03
N SER A 130 7.48 4.13 -5.28
CA SER A 130 7.47 5.36 -6.05
C SER A 130 7.21 5.11 -7.54
N ASN A 131 7.86 4.14 -8.19
CA ASN A 131 7.58 3.78 -9.59
C ASN A 131 6.12 3.31 -9.75
N PHE A 132 5.61 2.55 -8.78
CA PHE A 132 4.22 2.11 -8.77
C PHE A 132 3.25 3.29 -8.80
N LEU A 133 3.43 4.28 -7.92
CA LEU A 133 2.55 5.43 -7.81
C LEU A 133 2.76 6.47 -8.92
N CYS A 134 4.01 6.76 -9.27
CA CYS A 134 4.36 7.88 -10.12
C CYS A 134 4.39 7.53 -11.61
N THR A 135 4.63 6.26 -11.95
CA THR A 135 4.80 5.78 -13.32
C THR A 135 3.72 4.76 -13.69
N PHE A 136 3.68 3.60 -13.02
CA PHE A 136 2.89 2.46 -13.49
C PHE A 136 1.38 2.60 -13.26
N LYS A 137 0.98 3.11 -12.09
CA LYS A 137 -0.42 3.21 -11.65
C LYS A 137 -0.86 4.64 -11.35
N ARG A 138 -0.14 5.66 -11.83
CA ARG A 138 -0.43 7.08 -11.59
C ARG A 138 -1.89 7.47 -11.75
N GLN A 139 -2.50 7.14 -12.90
CA GLN A 139 -3.91 7.48 -13.16
C GLN A 139 -4.89 6.69 -12.29
N HIS A 140 -4.50 5.50 -11.84
CA HIS A 140 -5.31 4.71 -10.91
C HIS A 140 -5.22 5.30 -9.50
N PHE A 141 -4.01 5.62 -9.04
CA PHE A 141 -3.78 6.32 -7.78
C PHE A 141 -4.54 7.64 -7.69
N LEU A 142 -4.44 8.51 -8.71
CA LEU A 142 -5.15 9.79 -8.70
C LEU A 142 -6.67 9.65 -8.60
N ARG A 143 -7.24 8.55 -9.12
CA ARG A 143 -8.67 8.22 -8.99
C ARG A 143 -9.03 7.66 -7.62
N ALA A 144 -8.16 6.84 -7.02
CA ALA A 144 -8.33 6.29 -5.68
C ALA A 144 -8.12 7.34 -4.57
N ARG A 145 -7.25 8.33 -4.84
CA ARG A 145 -6.71 9.31 -3.87
C ARG A 145 -7.78 9.96 -2.99
N PRO A 146 -8.93 10.46 -3.49
CA PRO A 146 -9.93 11.08 -2.62
C PRO A 146 -10.48 10.13 -1.53
N CYS A 147 -10.64 8.86 -1.87
CA CYS A 147 -11.10 7.85 -0.91
C CYS A 147 -9.99 7.45 0.08
N LEU A 148 -8.77 7.31 -0.42
CA LEU A 148 -7.61 7.04 0.42
C LEU A 148 -7.38 8.17 1.43
N GLU A 149 -7.48 9.43 0.98
CA GLU A 149 -7.36 10.63 1.82
C GLU A 149 -8.47 10.69 2.88
N ALA A 150 -9.73 10.43 2.51
CA ALA A 150 -10.85 10.42 3.45
C ALA A 150 -10.78 9.27 4.48
N SER A 151 -10.22 8.12 4.09
CA SER A 151 -10.12 6.93 4.94
C SER A 151 -8.84 6.83 5.76
N GLU A 152 -7.82 7.64 5.47
CA GLU A 152 -6.50 7.53 6.12
C GLU A 152 -6.57 7.67 7.65
N PRO A 153 -7.27 8.66 8.25
CA PRO A 153 -7.24 8.81 9.71
C PRO A 153 -7.81 7.59 10.45
N ILE A 154 -8.91 7.03 9.93
CA ILE A 154 -9.57 5.85 10.53
C ILE A 154 -8.75 4.59 10.22
N GLY A 155 -8.25 4.46 9.00
CA GLY A 155 -7.32 3.40 8.59
C GLY A 155 -6.10 3.34 9.49
N PHE A 156 -5.50 4.50 9.78
CA PHE A 156 -4.39 4.63 10.70
C PHE A 156 -4.77 4.18 12.11
N LEU A 157 -5.84 4.72 12.70
CA LEU A 157 -6.21 4.41 14.08
C LEU A 157 -6.58 2.94 14.28
N ARG A 158 -7.26 2.33 13.31
CA ARG A 158 -7.84 0.98 13.44
C ARG A 158 -6.93 -0.11 12.87
N CYS A 159 -6.43 0.06 11.65
CA CYS A 159 -5.69 -1.00 10.95
C CYS A 159 -4.22 -1.02 11.31
N ASP A 160 -3.59 0.15 11.47
CA ASP A 160 -2.17 0.19 11.85
C ASP A 160 -1.97 -0.51 13.20
N ARG A 161 -2.79 -0.16 14.20
CA ARG A 161 -2.72 -0.75 15.54
C ARG A 161 -3.01 -2.25 15.57
N SER A 162 -3.98 -2.73 14.79
CA SER A 162 -4.38 -4.14 14.81
C SER A 162 -3.42 -5.05 14.05
N CYS A 163 -2.72 -4.50 13.06
CA CYS A 163 -1.80 -5.24 12.20
C CYS A 163 -0.35 -5.23 12.66
N GLN A 164 -0.03 -4.47 13.71
CA GLN A 164 1.28 -4.52 14.33
C GLN A 164 1.50 -5.85 15.06
N PRO A 165 2.70 -6.44 14.97
CA PRO A 165 3.04 -7.63 15.75
C PRO A 165 2.94 -7.33 17.25
N SER A 166 2.41 -8.29 18.00
CA SER A 166 2.18 -8.13 19.43
C SER A 166 3.51 -8.00 20.17
N SER A 167 3.56 -7.25 21.27
CA SER A 167 4.78 -7.10 22.08
C SER A 167 5.32 -8.42 22.65
N THR A 168 4.47 -9.45 22.68
CA THR A 168 4.80 -10.83 23.07
C THR A 168 5.58 -11.60 22.01
N ASP A 169 5.55 -11.19 20.74
CA ASP A 169 6.37 -11.77 19.67
C ASP A 169 7.81 -11.20 19.65
N ILE A 170 8.13 -10.31 20.59
CA ILE A 170 9.38 -9.52 20.69
C ILE A 170 10.03 -9.78 22.06
N GLU A 171 9.99 -11.01 22.57
CA GLU A 171 10.87 -11.40 23.68
C GLU A 171 12.27 -11.68 23.12
N GLY A 172 13.19 -10.72 23.27
CA GLY A 172 14.62 -10.90 23.01
C GLY A 172 15.26 -9.90 22.02
N ALA A 173 14.48 -9.05 21.34
CA ALA A 173 15.05 -8.01 20.49
C ALA A 173 15.30 -6.72 21.29
N ASP A 174 16.54 -6.26 21.26
CA ASP A 174 16.98 -5.06 21.94
C ASP A 174 16.05 -3.88 21.61
N LYS A 175 15.61 -3.16 22.65
CA LYS A 175 14.58 -2.10 22.55
C LYS A 175 14.97 -0.93 21.63
N GLN A 176 16.20 -0.92 21.10
CA GLN A 176 16.75 0.09 20.19
C GLN A 176 16.71 -0.29 18.70
N GLN A 177 16.54 -1.56 18.31
CA GLN A 177 16.53 -2.01 16.90
C GLN A 177 15.12 -2.00 16.26
N ARG A 178 14.25 -1.08 16.67
CA ARG A 178 12.82 -1.21 16.34
C ARG A 178 12.42 -0.83 14.92
N HIS A 179 13.27 -0.15 14.15
CA HIS A 179 12.89 0.37 12.83
C HIS A 179 14.04 0.31 11.83
N THR A 180 13.84 -0.40 10.72
CA THR A 180 14.69 -0.28 9.54
C THR A 180 14.43 1.08 8.89
N GLU A 181 15.49 1.82 8.55
CA GLU A 181 15.34 3.11 7.88
C GLU A 181 14.84 2.92 6.44
N LEU A 182 13.97 3.82 5.99
CA LEU A 182 13.54 3.86 4.60
C LEU A 182 14.73 4.09 3.68
N GLY A 183 14.83 3.31 2.60
CA GLY A 183 15.98 3.35 1.71
C GLY A 183 17.26 2.76 2.32
N LYS A 184 17.18 2.01 3.43
CA LYS A 184 18.31 1.20 3.90
C LYS A 184 18.73 0.24 2.77
N VAL A 185 20.03 0.21 2.50
CA VAL A 185 20.65 -0.78 1.63
C VAL A 185 21.25 -1.86 2.51
N PHE A 186 20.68 -3.06 2.45
CA PHE A 186 21.25 -4.27 3.03
C PHE A 186 22.31 -4.84 2.09
N PHE A 187 23.31 -5.50 2.68
CA PHE A 187 24.32 -6.26 1.94
C PHE A 187 23.99 -7.75 1.99
N GLU A 188 24.61 -8.54 1.10
CA GLU A 188 24.45 -10.00 1.08
C GLU A 188 24.77 -10.65 2.43
N THR A 189 25.73 -10.10 3.19
CA THR A 189 26.04 -10.56 4.55
C THR A 189 24.93 -10.29 5.59
N GLU A 190 23.96 -9.44 5.26
CA GLU A 190 22.80 -9.10 6.10
C GLU A 190 21.50 -9.76 5.60
N LEU A 191 21.59 -10.78 4.74
CA LEU A 191 20.42 -11.45 4.13
C LEU A 191 19.38 -11.90 5.18
N ASP A 192 19.81 -12.53 6.27
CA ASP A 192 18.90 -12.95 7.36
C ASP A 192 18.13 -11.77 7.99
N ALA A 193 18.79 -10.61 8.11
CA ALA A 193 18.16 -9.41 8.64
C ALA A 193 17.18 -8.80 7.64
N TYR A 194 17.56 -8.79 6.35
CA TYR A 194 16.70 -8.38 5.26
C TYR A 194 15.43 -9.25 5.19
N GLU A 195 15.56 -10.58 5.22
CA GLU A 195 14.42 -11.50 5.16
C GLU A 195 13.46 -11.37 6.35
N LYS A 196 14.01 -11.17 7.56
CA LYS A 196 13.18 -10.88 8.75
C LYS A 196 12.40 -9.58 8.57
N GLU A 197 13.00 -8.59 7.90
CA GLU A 197 12.33 -7.34 7.62
C GLU A 197 11.30 -7.46 6.48
N LEU A 198 11.55 -8.27 5.45
CA LEU A 198 10.54 -8.59 4.45
C LEU A 198 9.35 -9.32 5.07
N ASN A 199 9.61 -10.29 5.95
CA ASN A 199 8.53 -11.05 6.58
C ASN A 199 7.54 -10.19 7.35
N LYS A 200 8.02 -9.23 8.17
CA LYS A 200 7.08 -8.35 8.89
C LYS A 200 6.45 -7.31 7.96
N LEU A 201 7.12 -6.90 6.87
CA LEU A 201 6.53 -6.01 5.84
C LEU A 201 5.33 -6.67 5.17
N CYS A 202 5.52 -7.85 4.57
CA CYS A 202 4.46 -8.57 3.87
C CYS A 202 3.31 -8.94 4.80
N SER A 203 3.60 -9.31 6.05
CA SER A 203 2.57 -9.60 7.07
C SER A 203 1.71 -8.37 7.38
N PHE A 204 2.36 -7.23 7.64
CA PHE A 204 1.67 -5.96 7.89
C PHE A 204 0.85 -5.53 6.68
N GLN A 205 1.44 -5.53 5.49
CA GLN A 205 0.81 -5.18 4.23
C GLN A 205 -0.48 -5.96 3.98
N LYS A 206 -0.43 -7.28 4.14
CA LYS A 206 -1.59 -8.17 4.01
C LYS A 206 -2.68 -7.84 5.01
N CYS A 207 -2.32 -7.71 6.29
CA CYS A 207 -3.28 -7.43 7.34
C CYS A 207 -3.94 -6.05 7.13
N PHE A 208 -3.13 -5.02 6.86
CA PHE A 208 -3.62 -3.67 6.69
C PHE A 208 -4.57 -3.58 5.50
N ALA A 209 -4.20 -4.14 4.34
CA ALA A 209 -5.07 -4.09 3.16
C ALA A 209 -6.44 -4.73 3.42
N LYS A 210 -6.48 -5.88 4.11
CA LYS A 210 -7.74 -6.54 4.48
C LYS A 210 -8.57 -5.69 5.45
N CYS A 211 -7.93 -5.10 6.46
CA CYS A 211 -8.62 -4.24 7.41
C CYS A 211 -9.13 -2.94 6.75
N HIS A 212 -8.35 -2.38 5.84
CA HIS A 212 -8.64 -1.11 5.17
C HIS A 212 -9.77 -1.25 4.14
N GLU A 213 -9.93 -2.42 3.53
CA GLU A 213 -11.07 -2.75 2.65
C GLU A 213 -12.41 -2.46 3.33
N GLU A 214 -12.60 -2.93 4.57
CA GLU A 214 -13.82 -2.66 5.35
C GLU A 214 -14.01 -1.16 5.63
N ILE A 215 -12.91 -0.41 5.79
CA ILE A 215 -12.95 1.03 6.11
C ILE A 215 -13.34 1.84 4.87
N VAL A 216 -12.76 1.54 3.71
CA VAL A 216 -13.09 2.28 2.48
C VAL A 216 -14.53 2.03 2.04
N GLU A 217 -15.08 0.84 2.28
CA GLU A 217 -16.50 0.53 2.01
C GLU A 217 -17.46 1.34 2.90
N GLN A 218 -17.05 1.69 4.11
CA GLN A 218 -17.85 2.47 5.05
C GLN A 218 -17.78 3.99 4.77
N ILE A 219 -16.63 4.47 4.31
CA ILE A 219 -16.35 5.91 4.17
C ILE A 219 -16.63 6.41 2.75
N CYS A 220 -16.33 5.60 1.74
CA CYS A 220 -16.34 6.04 0.34
C CYS A 220 -17.58 5.55 -0.40
N THR A 221 -17.87 6.19 -1.54
CA THR A 221 -18.87 5.64 -2.47
C THR A 221 -18.44 4.25 -2.97
N PRO A 222 -19.38 3.35 -3.32
CA PRO A 222 -19.04 1.99 -3.76
C PRO A 222 -18.00 1.97 -4.89
N SER A 223 -18.15 2.86 -5.88
CA SER A 223 -17.18 2.96 -6.98
C SER A 223 -15.79 3.40 -6.52
N GLN A 224 -15.70 4.35 -5.60
CA GLN A 224 -14.40 4.81 -5.09
C GLN A 224 -13.75 3.79 -4.14
N ALA A 225 -14.54 3.11 -3.32
CA ALA A 225 -14.08 2.02 -2.47
C ALA A 225 -13.47 0.91 -3.32
N THR A 226 -14.15 0.48 -4.39
CA THR A 226 -13.62 -0.52 -5.34
C THR A 226 -12.27 -0.08 -5.93
N ILE A 227 -12.17 1.16 -6.43
CA ILE A 227 -10.93 1.70 -7.02
C ILE A 227 -9.79 1.74 -5.98
N ALA A 228 -10.07 2.15 -4.75
CA ALA A 228 -9.07 2.21 -3.68
C ALA A 228 -8.59 0.80 -3.27
N THR A 229 -9.51 -0.13 -3.08
CA THR A 229 -9.22 -1.53 -2.77
C THR A 229 -8.41 -2.19 -3.88
N GLU A 230 -8.81 -2.02 -5.14
CA GLU A 230 -8.09 -2.57 -6.29
C GLU A 230 -6.66 -2.03 -6.39
N LEU A 231 -6.46 -0.74 -6.14
CA LEU A 231 -5.13 -0.15 -6.11
C LEU A 231 -4.26 -0.78 -5.02
N MET A 232 -4.79 -0.92 -3.80
CA MET A 232 -4.08 -1.50 -2.66
C MET A 232 -3.69 -2.96 -2.93
N GLN A 233 -4.64 -3.76 -3.41
CA GLN A 233 -4.40 -5.15 -3.80
C GLN A 233 -3.37 -5.25 -4.93
N THR A 234 -3.42 -4.33 -5.90
CA THR A 234 -2.46 -4.28 -7.01
C THR A 234 -1.05 -3.93 -6.52
N TYR A 235 -0.91 -3.04 -5.53
CA TYR A 235 0.37 -2.75 -4.89
C TYR A 235 0.97 -4.00 -4.26
N LEU A 236 0.18 -4.71 -3.42
CA LEU A 236 0.63 -5.93 -2.74
C LEU A 236 1.06 -7.00 -3.75
N LYS A 237 0.28 -7.15 -4.82
CA LYS A 237 0.57 -8.09 -5.90
C LYS A 237 1.90 -7.78 -6.56
N TRP A 238 2.13 -6.53 -6.96
CA TRP A 238 3.35 -6.16 -7.69
C TRP A 238 4.58 -6.24 -6.79
N HIS A 239 4.46 -5.79 -5.53
CA HIS A 239 5.52 -5.94 -4.55
C HIS A 239 5.90 -7.41 -4.33
N SER A 240 4.90 -8.28 -4.12
CA SER A 240 5.18 -9.70 -3.87
C SER A 240 5.70 -10.45 -5.10
N ALA A 241 5.27 -10.08 -6.31
CA ALA A 241 5.84 -10.62 -7.54
C ALA A 241 7.30 -10.21 -7.74
N ASP A 242 7.62 -8.93 -7.52
CA ASP A 242 9.00 -8.42 -7.61
C ASP A 242 9.93 -9.12 -6.61
N LEU A 243 9.47 -9.30 -5.37
CA LEU A 243 10.20 -10.09 -4.38
C LEU A 243 10.44 -11.52 -4.85
N LEU A 244 9.43 -12.21 -5.39
CA LEU A 244 9.60 -13.57 -5.89
C LEU A 244 10.61 -13.64 -7.03
N ASP A 245 10.48 -12.75 -8.01
CA ASP A 245 11.39 -12.69 -9.16
C ASP A 245 12.83 -12.48 -8.70
N TRP A 246 13.05 -11.57 -7.74
CA TRP A 246 14.37 -11.37 -7.14
C TRP A 246 14.90 -12.63 -6.45
N HIS A 247 14.07 -13.33 -5.66
CA HIS A 247 14.48 -14.56 -4.99
C HIS A 247 14.86 -15.64 -6.00
N LEU A 248 14.05 -15.82 -7.06
CA LEU A 248 14.31 -16.76 -8.15
C LEU A 248 15.61 -16.47 -8.90
N LEU A 249 15.86 -15.20 -9.20
CA LEU A 249 17.07 -14.78 -9.93
C LEU A 249 18.35 -14.90 -9.09
N THR A 250 18.23 -14.82 -7.76
CA THR A 250 19.37 -14.93 -6.84
C THR A 250 19.56 -16.34 -6.26
N GLY A 251 18.66 -17.29 -6.58
CA GLY A 251 18.69 -18.66 -6.05
C GLY A 251 18.28 -18.78 -4.58
N ASN A 252 17.57 -17.76 -4.07
CA ASN A 252 17.14 -17.63 -2.68
C ASN A 252 15.68 -18.05 -2.46
N GLU A 253 15.01 -18.68 -3.44
CA GLU A 253 13.60 -19.09 -3.34
C GLU A 253 13.23 -19.86 -2.06
N ARG A 254 14.16 -20.60 -1.46
CA ARG A 254 13.90 -21.37 -0.22
C ARG A 254 13.76 -20.50 1.03
N ILE A 255 14.30 -19.28 1.01
CA ILE A 255 14.28 -18.37 2.15
C ILE A 255 13.23 -17.25 1.98
N LEU A 256 12.50 -17.23 0.86
CA LEU A 256 11.39 -16.30 0.65
C LEU A 256 10.41 -16.38 1.83
N PRO A 257 10.12 -15.26 2.52
CA PRO A 257 9.32 -15.29 3.72
C PRO A 257 7.90 -15.80 3.43
N GLN A 258 7.40 -16.67 4.30
CA GLN A 258 6.10 -17.31 4.13
C GLN A 258 4.96 -16.29 3.97
N SER A 259 5.03 -15.16 4.69
CA SER A 259 4.03 -14.09 4.56
C SER A 259 3.99 -13.47 3.17
N CYS A 260 5.15 -13.28 2.53
CA CYS A 260 5.27 -12.81 1.15
C CYS A 260 4.79 -13.89 0.17
N ALA A 261 5.18 -15.16 0.38
CA ALA A 261 4.72 -16.28 -0.45
C ALA A 261 3.19 -16.44 -0.39
N LEU A 262 2.57 -16.22 0.76
CA LEU A 262 1.11 -16.27 0.92
C LEU A 262 0.38 -15.16 0.16
N LEU A 263 0.98 -13.97 0.01
CA LEU A 263 0.40 -12.90 -0.82
C LEU A 263 0.30 -13.36 -2.28
N ILE A 264 1.34 -14.03 -2.79
CA ILE A 264 1.41 -14.55 -4.16
C ILE A 264 0.40 -15.69 -4.37
N GLN A 265 0.30 -16.62 -3.42
CA GLN A 265 -0.57 -17.80 -3.54
C GLN A 265 -2.06 -17.46 -3.46
N LEU A 266 -2.47 -16.50 -2.62
CA LEU A 266 -3.86 -16.04 -2.56
C LEU A 266 -4.30 -15.50 -3.91
N GLU A 267 -3.40 -14.78 -4.58
CA GLU A 267 -3.66 -14.17 -5.87
C GLU A 267 -3.78 -15.20 -6.99
N GLN A 268 -2.94 -16.25 -6.99
CA GLN A 268 -3.05 -17.37 -7.92
C GLN A 268 -4.38 -18.11 -7.77
N LYS A 269 -4.84 -18.31 -6.52
CA LYS A 269 -6.13 -18.94 -6.23
C LYS A 269 -7.31 -18.07 -6.68
N GLU A 270 -7.26 -16.77 -6.46
CA GLU A 270 -8.30 -15.84 -6.94
C GLU A 270 -8.39 -15.78 -8.47
N ARG A 271 -7.25 -15.81 -9.17
CA ARG A 271 -7.23 -15.90 -10.64
C ARG A 271 -7.82 -17.21 -11.15
N GLN A 272 -7.47 -18.33 -10.53
CA GLN A 272 -8.06 -19.63 -10.85
C GLN A 272 -9.57 -19.63 -10.60
N GLN A 273 -10.03 -19.11 -9.46
CA GLN A 273 -11.44 -19.08 -9.11
C GLN A 273 -12.26 -18.13 -10.00
N LYS A 274 -11.72 -16.98 -10.40
CA LYS A 274 -12.34 -16.11 -11.41
C LYS A 274 -12.37 -16.76 -12.79
N SER A 275 -11.32 -17.49 -13.18
CA SER A 275 -11.29 -18.24 -14.44
C SER A 275 -12.28 -19.39 -14.47
N LEU A 276 -12.52 -20.07 -13.33
CA LEU A 276 -13.56 -21.09 -13.23
C LEU A 276 -14.96 -20.46 -13.33
N LYS A 277 -15.22 -19.39 -12.58
CA LYS A 277 -16.53 -18.69 -12.65
C LYS A 277 -16.85 -18.13 -14.04
N LEU A 278 -15.83 -17.68 -14.78
CA LEU A 278 -16.01 -17.19 -16.15
C LEU A 278 -16.35 -18.34 -17.11
N LYS A 279 -15.72 -19.51 -16.94
CA LYS A 279 -16.07 -20.73 -17.70
C LYS A 279 -17.48 -21.23 -17.39
N ASP A 280 -17.91 -21.17 -16.13
CA ASP A 280 -19.27 -21.55 -15.73
C ASP A 280 -20.33 -20.61 -16.34
N LEU A 281 -20.01 -19.32 -16.51
CA LEU A 281 -20.88 -18.33 -17.19
C LEU A 281 -20.95 -18.56 -18.71
N ASP A 282 -19.85 -19.00 -19.33
CA ASP A 282 -19.80 -19.32 -20.76
C ASP A 282 -20.57 -20.63 -21.07
N GLU A 283 -20.58 -21.61 -20.16
CA GLU A 283 -21.39 -22.83 -20.29
C GLU A 283 -22.91 -22.56 -20.15
N ILE A 284 -23.32 -21.60 -19.32
CA ILE A 284 -24.73 -21.20 -19.18
C ILE A 284 -25.24 -20.41 -20.40
N ASN A 285 -24.36 -19.70 -21.10
CA ASN A 285 -24.67 -18.96 -22.31
C ASN A 285 -24.40 -19.74 -23.61
N ASP A 286 -24.17 -21.05 -23.53
CA ASP A 286 -24.05 -21.90 -24.72
C ASP A 286 -25.37 -21.84 -25.52
N PRO A 287 -25.36 -21.35 -26.78
CA PRO A 287 -26.56 -21.28 -27.62
C PRO A 287 -27.25 -22.64 -27.80
N ILE A 288 -26.49 -23.74 -27.69
CA ILE A 288 -27.01 -25.11 -27.79
C ILE A 288 -27.79 -25.49 -26.52
N LEU A 289 -27.27 -25.15 -25.33
CA LEU A 289 -27.94 -25.43 -24.06
C LEU A 289 -29.20 -24.56 -23.87
N MET A 290 -29.14 -23.29 -24.26
CA MET A 290 -30.29 -22.38 -24.31
C MET A 290 -31.38 -22.87 -25.29
N ALA A 291 -30.99 -23.40 -26.45
CA ALA A 291 -31.93 -23.98 -27.41
C ALA A 291 -32.59 -25.28 -26.90
N MET A 292 -31.87 -26.08 -26.10
CA MET A 292 -32.42 -27.30 -25.48
C MET A 292 -33.36 -27.00 -24.31
N MET A 293 -33.12 -25.94 -23.53
CA MET A 293 -34.01 -25.52 -22.44
C MET A 293 -35.27 -24.79 -22.93
N ALA A 294 -35.23 -24.11 -24.07
CA ALA A 294 -36.40 -23.47 -24.67
C ALA A 294 -37.33 -24.44 -25.43
N ALA A 295 -36.88 -25.67 -25.66
CA ALA A 295 -37.62 -26.71 -26.37
C ALA A 295 -38.30 -27.75 -25.44
N ALA A 296 -38.23 -27.55 -24.13
CA ALA A 296 -38.92 -28.34 -23.10
C ALA A 296 -40.07 -27.52 -22.48
#